data_AF-K1T3U7-F1
#
_entry.id   AF-K1T3U7-F1
#
_cell.length_a   1.000
_cell.length_b   1.000
_cell.length_c   1.000
_cell.angle_alpha   90.00
_cell.angle_beta   90.00
_cell.angle_gamma   90.00
#
_symmetry.space_group_name_H-M   'P 1'
#
loop_
_entity.id
_entity.type
_entity.pdbx_description
1 polymer ?
#
loop_
_entity_poly.entity_id
_entity_poly.type
_entity_poly.pdbx_seq_one_letter_code
_entity_poly.pdbx_strand_id
1 'polypeptide(L)'
;EHHEAIVSPGIARAAHLVASSKKKCGVQDIVVIQQGALKGFVGIHPNWSGISVDSIHSLCLRAYLPEEVAKLNDIAEMRAGTKLEKPLRSEYLTISGTCFINQSSPVITISKNGIRFSKACHTRLDDCEHVELLYHPILQVVILRKSNRDASTAIRWENKDKICSSFSSKAFSGVIFEAMNWKWSCR
;
A
#
# COMPACT_ATOMS: atom_id res chain seq x y z
N GLU A 1 -49.57 -11.10 -9.80
CA GLU A 1 -48.63 -11.04 -8.66
C GLU A 1 -47.27 -10.62 -9.19
N HIS A 2 -46.67 -9.55 -8.65
CA HIS A 2 -45.32 -9.14 -9.01
C HIS A 2 -44.38 -9.60 -7.90
N HIS A 3 -43.40 -10.41 -8.24
CA HIS A 3 -42.37 -10.84 -7.32
C HIS A 3 -41.41 -9.69 -7.03
N GLU A 4 -40.93 -9.62 -5.80
CA GLU A 4 -39.89 -8.66 -5.43
C GLU A 4 -38.60 -8.98 -6.17
N ALA A 5 -37.85 -7.94 -6.54
CA ALA A 5 -36.59 -8.10 -7.23
C ALA A 5 -35.58 -8.85 -6.34
N ILE A 6 -34.87 -9.82 -6.91
CA ILE A 6 -33.84 -10.63 -6.22
C ILE A 6 -32.72 -9.75 -5.65
N VAL A 7 -32.46 -8.60 -6.27
CA VAL A 7 -31.41 -7.67 -5.87
C VAL A 7 -31.94 -6.24 -5.92
N SER A 8 -31.50 -5.42 -4.97
CA SER A 8 -31.87 -4.02 -4.93
C SER A 8 -31.33 -3.25 -6.14
N PRO A 9 -32.01 -2.16 -6.57
CA PRO A 9 -31.52 -1.32 -7.67
C PRO A 9 -30.11 -0.75 -7.43
N GLY A 10 -29.72 -0.53 -6.17
CA GLY A 10 -28.38 -0.08 -5.81
C GLY A 10 -27.30 -1.11 -6.14
N ILE A 11 -27.56 -2.39 -5.80
CA ILE A 11 -26.64 -3.49 -6.08
C ILE A 11 -26.57 -3.75 -7.59
N ALA A 12 -27.71 -3.72 -8.28
CA ALA A 12 -27.76 -3.88 -9.74
C ALA A 12 -26.93 -2.78 -10.45
N ARG A 13 -27.05 -1.52 -10.01
CA ARG A 13 -26.23 -0.41 -10.53
C ARG A 13 -24.75 -0.58 -10.24
N ALA A 14 -24.39 -0.99 -9.02
CA ALA A 14 -22.99 -1.25 -8.66
C ALA A 14 -22.39 -2.38 -9.51
N ALA A 15 -23.12 -3.49 -9.68
CA ALA A 15 -22.70 -4.60 -10.53
C ALA A 15 -22.52 -4.16 -11.99
N HIS A 16 -23.42 -3.31 -12.51
CA HIS A 16 -23.29 -2.76 -13.86
C HIS A 16 -22.08 -1.82 -14.02
N LEU A 17 -21.77 -0.99 -13.02
CA LEU A 17 -20.57 -0.15 -12.99
C LEU A 17 -19.28 -0.98 -12.97
N VAL A 18 -19.28 -2.08 -12.21
CA VAL A 18 -18.16 -3.03 -12.16
C VAL A 18 -17.98 -3.71 -13.51
N ALA A 19 -19.06 -4.21 -14.12
CA ALA A 19 -19.04 -4.90 -15.40
C ALA A 19 -18.65 -4.00 -16.59
N SER A 20 -19.00 -2.70 -16.54
CA SER A 20 -18.68 -1.72 -17.58
C SER A 20 -17.27 -1.12 -17.45
N SER A 21 -16.55 -1.39 -16.36
CA SER A 21 -15.18 -0.93 -16.17
C SER A 21 -14.22 -1.63 -17.13
N LYS A 22 -13.66 -0.89 -18.10
CA LYS A 22 -12.61 -1.37 -19.02
C LYS A 22 -11.23 -1.52 -18.35
N LYS A 23 -11.08 -1.12 -17.08
CA LYS A 23 -9.81 -1.30 -16.36
C LYS A 23 -9.69 -2.78 -15.98
N LYS A 24 -8.49 -3.36 -16.15
CA LYS A 24 -8.15 -4.73 -15.68
C LYS A 24 -8.46 -5.02 -14.20
N CYS A 25 -8.83 -3.98 -13.45
CA CYS A 25 -9.06 -3.98 -12.03
C CYS A 25 -10.56 -3.73 -11.79
N GLY A 26 -11.37 -4.81 -11.83
CA GLY A 26 -12.77 -4.80 -11.38
C GLY A 26 -12.87 -4.63 -9.86
N VAL A 27 -13.87 -5.25 -9.21
CA VAL A 27 -13.85 -5.41 -7.74
C VAL A 27 -12.63 -6.27 -7.40
N GLN A 28 -11.67 -5.70 -6.69
CA GLN A 28 -10.52 -6.44 -6.22
C GLN A 28 -10.89 -7.19 -4.95
N ASP A 29 -10.42 -8.43 -4.85
CA ASP A 29 -10.39 -9.14 -3.59
C ASP A 29 -9.23 -8.56 -2.76
N ILE A 30 -9.55 -7.66 -1.84
CA ILE A 30 -8.56 -7.02 -0.96
C ILE A 30 -8.26 -8.01 0.16
N VAL A 31 -7.10 -8.62 0.08
CA VAL A 31 -6.65 -9.56 1.10
C VAL A 31 -5.78 -8.83 2.12
N VAL A 32 -6.14 -8.94 3.39
CA VAL A 32 -5.26 -8.59 4.51
C VAL A 32 -4.53 -9.84 4.98
N ILE A 33 -3.23 -9.72 5.20
CA ILE A 33 -2.41 -10.82 5.70
C ILE A 33 -2.73 -11.02 7.19
N GLN A 34 -3.20 -12.21 7.55
CA GLN A 34 -3.74 -12.49 8.88
C GLN A 34 -2.66 -12.92 9.89
N GLN A 35 -1.51 -13.41 9.43
CA GLN A 35 -0.51 -14.06 10.28
C GLN A 35 0.93 -13.81 9.80
N GLY A 36 1.89 -14.08 10.68
CA GLY A 36 3.32 -13.96 10.41
C GLY A 36 3.86 -12.53 10.49
N ALA A 37 5.10 -12.33 10.01
CA ALA A 37 5.79 -11.04 10.09
C ALA A 37 5.12 -9.91 9.28
N LEU A 38 4.27 -10.28 8.31
CA LEU A 38 3.50 -9.35 7.49
C LEU A 38 2.03 -9.27 7.92
N LYS A 39 1.68 -9.73 9.13
CA LYS A 39 0.32 -9.58 9.68
C LYS A 39 -0.14 -8.12 9.60
N GLY A 40 -1.40 -7.90 9.25
CA GLY A 40 -2.01 -6.57 9.11
C GLY A 40 -1.71 -5.82 7.82
N PHE A 41 -0.79 -6.30 6.98
CA PHE A 41 -0.54 -5.68 5.69
C PHE A 41 -1.67 -5.97 4.70
N VAL A 42 -2.09 -4.93 3.99
CA VAL A 42 -3.17 -4.98 2.99
C VAL A 42 -2.54 -4.93 1.59
N GLY A 43 -2.91 -5.89 0.73
CA GLY A 43 -2.51 -5.88 -0.68
C GLY A 43 -3.24 -4.78 -1.45
N ILE A 44 -2.50 -3.97 -2.21
CA ILE A 44 -3.05 -2.81 -2.91
C ILE A 44 -2.59 -2.80 -4.37
N HIS A 45 -3.57 -2.77 -5.29
CA HIS A 45 -3.30 -2.40 -6.66
C HIS A 45 -3.35 -0.87 -6.82
N PRO A 46 -2.28 -0.20 -7.29
CA PRO A 46 -2.16 1.26 -7.26
C PRO A 46 -3.24 2.02 -8.04
N ASN A 47 -3.84 1.39 -9.05
CA ASN A 47 -4.89 1.99 -9.88
C ASN A 47 -6.33 1.74 -9.39
N TRP A 48 -6.51 0.99 -8.30
CA TRP A 48 -7.84 0.67 -7.80
C TRP A 48 -8.43 1.84 -6.99
N SER A 49 -9.56 2.40 -7.44
CA SER A 49 -10.16 3.63 -6.90
C SER A 49 -11.21 3.41 -5.81
N GLY A 50 -11.46 2.17 -5.38
CA GLY A 50 -12.40 1.85 -4.29
C GLY A 50 -11.79 1.87 -2.90
N ILE A 51 -10.58 2.39 -2.77
CA ILE A 51 -9.80 2.39 -1.53
C ILE A 51 -10.08 3.67 -0.75
N SER A 52 -10.68 3.56 0.44
CA SER A 52 -10.68 4.63 1.44
C SER A 52 -9.70 4.35 2.57
N VAL A 53 -9.20 5.41 3.21
CA VAL A 53 -8.29 5.31 4.36
C VAL A 53 -8.94 4.48 5.48
N ASP A 54 -10.20 4.78 5.81
CA ASP A 54 -10.96 4.06 6.83
C ASP A 54 -11.15 2.58 6.50
N SER A 55 -11.37 2.25 5.21
CA SER A 55 -11.54 0.86 4.78
C SER A 55 -10.26 0.05 4.95
N ILE A 56 -9.10 0.61 4.54
CA ILE A 56 -7.80 -0.05 4.76
C ILE A 56 -7.53 -0.20 6.25
N HIS A 57 -7.77 0.87 7.03
CA HIS A 57 -7.55 0.84 8.47
C HIS A 57 -8.39 -0.25 9.15
N SER A 58 -9.67 -0.33 8.81
CA SER A 58 -10.58 -1.36 9.31
C SER A 58 -10.15 -2.77 8.88
N LEU A 59 -9.72 -2.96 7.63
CA LEU A 59 -9.20 -4.25 7.15
C LEU A 59 -7.94 -4.68 7.90
N CYS A 60 -7.01 -3.76 8.13
CA CYS A 60 -5.81 -4.00 8.92
C CYS A 60 -6.15 -4.44 10.34
N LEU A 61 -7.07 -3.72 11.03
CA LEU A 61 -7.46 -4.05 12.40
C LEU A 61 -8.14 -5.42 12.53
N ARG A 62 -8.86 -5.88 11.51
CA ARG A 62 -9.48 -7.22 11.50
C ARG A 62 -8.46 -8.36 11.61
N ALA A 63 -7.19 -8.12 11.31
CA ALA A 63 -6.14 -9.11 11.51
C ALA A 63 -5.72 -9.25 12.98
N TYR A 64 -6.07 -8.29 13.84
CA TYR A 64 -5.56 -8.21 15.21
C TYR A 64 -6.66 -8.38 16.25
N LEU A 65 -6.28 -8.94 17.40
CA LEU A 65 -7.08 -8.88 18.62
C LEU A 65 -6.92 -7.51 19.30
N PRO A 66 -7.91 -7.03 20.07
CA PRO A 66 -7.85 -5.71 20.72
C PRO A 66 -6.58 -5.47 21.55
N GLU A 67 -6.10 -6.48 22.26
CA GLU A 67 -4.87 -6.42 23.06
C GLU A 67 -3.59 -6.31 22.20
N GLU A 68 -3.60 -6.83 20.98
CA GLU A 68 -2.48 -6.69 20.04
C GLU A 68 -2.44 -5.29 19.43
N VAL A 69 -3.60 -4.67 19.21
CA VAL A 69 -3.72 -3.32 18.67
C VAL A 69 -3.05 -2.29 19.57
N ALA A 70 -3.16 -2.43 20.89
CA ALA A 70 -2.49 -1.54 21.84
C ALA A 70 -0.95 -1.58 21.67
N LYS A 71 -0.38 -2.78 21.58
CA LYS A 71 1.07 -2.96 21.35
C LYS A 71 1.50 -2.43 19.99
N LEU A 72 0.66 -2.60 18.98
CA LEU A 72 0.91 -2.12 17.63
C LEU A 72 0.96 -0.59 17.57
N ASN A 73 0.05 0.08 18.27
CA ASN A 73 0.05 1.53 18.39
C ASN A 73 1.28 2.03 19.15
N ASP A 74 1.70 1.35 20.22
CA ASP A 74 2.95 1.68 20.91
C ASP A 74 4.17 1.65 19.96
N ILE A 75 4.26 0.61 19.11
CA ILE A 75 5.32 0.49 18.11
C ILE A 75 5.23 1.62 17.06
N ALA A 76 4.02 1.97 16.63
CA ALA A 76 3.80 3.05 15.67
C ALA A 76 4.21 4.41 16.24
N GLU A 77 3.84 4.72 17.49
CA GLU A 77 4.21 5.95 18.19
C GLU A 77 5.72 6.08 18.40
N MET A 78 6.37 4.97 18.77
CA MET A 78 7.84 4.92 18.89
C MET A 78 8.52 5.22 17.56
N ARG A 79 8.00 4.69 16.44
CA ARG A 79 8.53 4.96 15.09
C ARG A 79 8.27 6.39 14.63
N ALA A 80 7.11 6.94 14.98
CA ALA A 80 6.76 8.33 14.68
C ALA A 80 7.58 9.32 15.54
N GLY A 81 8.27 8.85 16.58
CA GLY A 81 9.01 9.69 17.52
C GLY A 81 8.12 10.50 18.45
N THR A 82 6.83 10.16 18.55
CA THR A 82 5.86 10.82 19.43
C THR A 82 5.97 10.33 20.87
N LYS A 83 6.44 9.08 21.05
CA LYS A 83 6.75 8.50 22.36
C LYS A 83 8.26 8.56 22.59
N LEU A 84 8.70 9.47 23.46
CA LEU A 84 10.09 9.53 23.91
C LEU A 84 10.35 8.34 24.86
N GLU A 85 11.04 7.31 24.38
CA GLU A 85 11.96 6.64 25.30
C GLU A 85 13.10 7.59 25.63
N LYS A 86 13.59 7.52 26.88
CA LYS A 86 14.80 8.22 27.28
C LYS A 86 15.88 7.81 26.28
N PRO A 87 16.40 8.71 25.43
CA PRO A 87 17.46 8.34 24.52
C PRO A 87 18.58 7.77 25.40
N LEU A 88 19.03 6.56 25.10
CA LEU A 88 20.37 6.14 25.49
C LEU A 88 21.26 7.29 25.03
N ARG A 89 21.73 8.10 25.98
CA ARG A 89 22.63 9.22 25.73
C ARG A 89 23.93 8.61 25.23
N SER A 90 23.96 8.34 23.93
CA SER A 90 25.18 8.05 23.22
C SER A 90 25.96 9.35 23.17
N GLU A 91 27.20 9.31 23.62
CA GLU A 91 28.15 10.43 23.49
C GLU A 91 28.53 10.69 22.02
N TYR A 92 28.11 9.81 21.09
CA TYR A 92 28.31 9.94 19.66
C TYR A 92 27.10 10.53 18.93
N LEU A 93 27.38 11.41 17.97
CA LEU A 93 26.39 11.93 17.03
C LEU A 93 25.85 10.79 16.15
N THR A 94 24.57 10.47 16.28
CA THR A 94 23.90 9.52 15.39
C THR A 94 23.49 10.24 14.11
N ILE A 95 24.09 9.84 12.99
CA ILE A 95 23.73 10.36 11.66
C ILE A 95 22.50 9.60 11.14
N SER A 96 21.54 10.32 10.57
CA SER A 96 20.35 9.71 9.95
C SER A 96 20.75 8.73 8.84
N GLY A 97 20.09 7.57 8.77
CA GLY A 97 20.25 6.60 7.69
C GLY A 97 20.03 7.20 6.29
N THR A 98 19.26 8.30 6.19
CA THR A 98 19.04 9.04 4.94
C THR A 98 20.32 9.62 4.34
N CYS A 99 21.34 9.90 5.17
CA CYS A 99 22.63 10.41 4.71
C CYS A 99 23.46 9.35 3.96
N PHE A 100 23.06 8.07 4.01
CA PHE A 100 23.75 6.96 3.36
C PHE A 100 23.02 6.43 2.11
N ILE A 101 21.94 7.11 1.67
CA ILE A 101 21.22 6.74 0.45
C ILE A 101 22.09 7.07 -0.78
N ASN A 102 22.30 6.08 -1.64
CA ASN A 102 23.12 6.19 -2.85
C ASN A 102 22.38 5.60 -4.08
N GLN A 103 23.03 5.59 -5.25
CA GLN A 103 22.43 5.10 -6.50
C GLN A 103 22.08 3.60 -6.49
N SER A 104 22.71 2.79 -5.63
CA SER A 104 22.40 1.36 -5.47
C SER A 104 21.37 1.09 -4.37
N SER A 105 20.89 2.14 -3.69
CA SER A 105 19.85 2.04 -2.69
C SER A 105 18.47 1.95 -3.35
N PRO A 106 17.62 0.99 -2.96
CA PRO A 106 16.26 0.90 -3.48
C PRO A 106 15.45 2.08 -2.96
N VAL A 107 15.04 2.96 -3.86
CA VAL A 107 14.20 4.13 -3.57
C VAL A 107 12.83 3.99 -4.22
N ILE A 108 11.79 4.29 -3.44
CA ILE A 108 10.41 4.45 -3.89
C ILE A 108 10.05 5.93 -3.80
N THR A 109 9.54 6.51 -4.87
CA THR A 109 9.05 7.89 -4.90
C THR A 109 7.55 7.88 -5.14
N ILE A 110 6.78 8.40 -4.19
CA ILE A 110 5.33 8.54 -4.30
C ILE A 110 5.02 9.99 -4.65
N SER A 111 4.36 10.19 -5.78
CA SER A 111 3.84 11.47 -6.24
C SER A 111 2.31 11.43 -6.25
N LYS A 112 1.68 12.60 -6.40
CA LYS A 112 0.22 12.75 -6.43
C LYS A 112 -0.51 11.77 -7.37
N ASN A 113 0.08 11.46 -8.53
CA ASN A 113 -0.57 10.66 -9.57
C ASN A 113 0.14 9.33 -9.88
N GLY A 114 1.29 9.08 -9.27
CA GLY A 114 2.14 7.96 -9.65
C GLY A 114 3.17 7.58 -8.61
N ILE A 115 3.61 6.34 -8.70
CA ILE A 115 4.68 5.77 -7.90
C ILE A 115 5.83 5.41 -8.85
N ARG A 116 7.05 5.72 -8.43
CA ARG A 116 8.27 5.42 -9.18
C ARG A 116 9.20 4.57 -8.32
N PHE A 117 9.78 3.56 -8.94
CA PHE A 117 10.77 2.69 -8.35
C PHE A 117 12.12 2.92 -9.02
N SER A 118 13.17 3.04 -8.21
CA SER A 118 14.55 3.06 -8.71
C SER A 118 14.91 1.74 -9.41
N LYS A 119 15.91 1.77 -10.29
CA LYS A 119 16.43 0.54 -10.92
C LYS A 119 16.94 -0.48 -9.88
N ALA A 120 17.51 0.00 -8.77
CA ALA A 120 17.96 -0.84 -7.67
C ALA A 120 16.84 -1.69 -7.04
N CYS A 121 15.59 -1.22 -7.05
CA CYS A 121 14.45 -2.02 -6.59
C CYS A 121 14.23 -3.27 -7.46
N HIS A 122 14.38 -3.12 -8.78
CA HIS A 122 14.21 -4.22 -9.74
C HIS A 122 15.31 -5.27 -9.58
N THR A 123 16.57 -4.83 -9.54
CA THR A 123 17.73 -5.72 -9.38
C THR A 123 17.70 -6.46 -8.04
N ARG A 124 17.27 -5.82 -6.95
CA ARG A 124 17.13 -6.51 -5.64
C ARG A 124 15.96 -7.49 -5.57
N LEU A 125 15.04 -7.45 -6.51
CA LEU A 125 13.93 -8.39 -6.64
C LEU A 125 14.16 -9.36 -7.81
N ASP A 126 15.42 -9.63 -8.14
CA ASP A 126 15.89 -10.57 -9.16
C ASP A 126 15.14 -10.44 -10.50
N ASP A 127 14.94 -9.20 -10.94
CA ASP A 127 14.32 -8.87 -12.23
C ASP A 127 12.98 -9.58 -12.48
N CYS A 128 12.13 -9.64 -11.45
CA CYS A 128 10.84 -10.35 -11.52
C CYS A 128 9.80 -9.63 -12.39
N GLU A 129 8.99 -10.42 -13.13
CA GLU A 129 7.96 -9.87 -14.02
C GLU A 129 6.77 -9.23 -13.27
N HIS A 130 6.43 -9.74 -12.08
CA HIS A 130 5.25 -9.31 -11.32
C HIS A 130 5.59 -9.00 -9.87
N VAL A 131 5.01 -7.91 -9.37
CA VAL A 131 5.14 -7.47 -7.98
C VAL A 131 3.84 -7.08 -7.36
N GLU A 132 3.82 -7.03 -6.05
CA GLU A 132 2.69 -6.57 -5.26
C GLU A 132 3.15 -5.48 -4.30
N LEU A 133 2.30 -4.46 -4.16
CA LEU A 133 2.43 -3.45 -3.12
C LEU A 133 1.56 -3.85 -1.92
N LEU A 134 2.18 -3.83 -0.76
CA LEU A 134 1.49 -3.98 0.52
C LEU A 134 1.60 -2.68 1.31
N TYR A 135 0.54 -2.35 2.03
CA TYR A 135 0.54 -1.19 2.92
C TYR A 135 -0.03 -1.55 4.29
N HIS A 136 0.63 -1.06 5.33
CA HIS A 136 0.16 -1.15 6.70
C HIS A 136 -0.20 0.26 7.20
N PRO A 137 -1.49 0.58 7.45
CA PRO A 137 -1.92 1.93 7.78
C PRO A 137 -1.44 2.41 9.16
N ILE A 138 -1.41 1.53 10.17
CA ILE A 138 -0.98 1.88 11.54
C ILE A 138 0.54 2.06 11.62
N LEU A 139 1.32 1.10 11.11
CA LEU A 139 2.78 1.19 11.07
C LEU A 139 3.31 2.20 10.03
N GLN A 140 2.44 2.68 9.13
CA GLN A 140 2.77 3.56 8.01
C GLN A 140 3.91 3.02 7.11
N VAL A 141 3.91 1.71 6.87
CA VAL A 141 4.94 1.02 6.07
C VAL A 141 4.37 0.56 4.73
N VAL A 142 5.12 0.82 3.65
CA VAL A 142 4.87 0.27 2.32
C VAL A 142 5.93 -0.79 2.02
N ILE A 143 5.50 -1.95 1.53
CA ILE A 143 6.38 -3.03 1.08
C ILE A 143 6.13 -3.28 -0.40
N LEU A 144 7.22 -3.49 -1.14
CA LEU A 144 7.20 -4.01 -2.48
C LEU A 144 7.83 -5.40 -2.47
N ARG A 145 7.10 -6.40 -2.97
CA ARG A 145 7.57 -7.80 -3.01
C ARG A 145 7.27 -8.46 -4.34
N LYS A 146 7.98 -9.55 -4.65
CA LYS A 146 7.64 -10.44 -5.76
C LYS A 146 6.21 -10.96 -5.59
N SER A 147 5.51 -11.11 -6.71
CA SER A 147 4.15 -11.63 -6.73
C SER A 147 3.94 -12.60 -7.89
N ASN A 148 2.91 -13.43 -7.76
CA ASN A 148 2.46 -14.29 -8.83
C ASN A 148 1.53 -13.52 -9.77
N ARG A 149 1.55 -13.89 -11.05
CA ARG A 149 0.69 -13.28 -12.07
C ARG A 149 -0.80 -13.32 -11.73
N ASP A 150 -1.24 -14.36 -11.03
CA ASP A 150 -2.65 -14.62 -10.73
C ASP A 150 -3.16 -13.86 -9.49
N ALA A 151 -2.29 -13.17 -8.76
CA ALA A 151 -2.72 -12.37 -7.62
C ALA A 151 -3.52 -11.15 -8.09
N SER A 152 -4.65 -10.88 -7.41
CA SER A 152 -5.56 -9.76 -7.74
C SER A 152 -4.87 -8.40 -7.75
N THR A 153 -3.86 -8.24 -6.89
CA THR A 153 -3.08 -7.03 -6.65
C THR A 153 -1.78 -6.98 -7.44
N ALA A 154 -1.49 -7.98 -8.27
CA ALA A 154 -0.25 -8.06 -9.03
C ALA A 154 -0.12 -6.91 -10.03
N ILE A 155 1.06 -6.29 -10.02
CA ILE A 155 1.49 -5.25 -10.94
C ILE A 155 2.55 -5.88 -11.83
N ARG A 156 2.30 -5.83 -13.14
CA ARG A 156 3.30 -6.23 -14.13
C ARG A 156 4.42 -5.20 -14.16
N TRP A 157 5.63 -5.60 -13.79
CA TRP A 157 6.79 -4.72 -13.72
C TRP A 157 7.53 -4.57 -15.05
N GLU A 158 7.45 -5.57 -15.93
CA GLU A 158 8.11 -5.53 -17.23
C GLU A 158 7.11 -5.47 -18.39
N ASN A 159 7.36 -4.59 -19.36
CA ASN A 159 6.56 -4.50 -20.57
C ASN A 159 7.45 -4.41 -21.81
N LYS A 160 7.37 -5.40 -22.71
CA LYS A 160 8.06 -5.42 -24.01
C LYS A 160 9.55 -5.04 -23.89
N ASP A 161 10.28 -5.77 -23.04
CA ASP A 161 11.73 -5.60 -22.79
C ASP A 161 12.14 -4.25 -22.18
N LYS A 162 11.19 -3.52 -21.58
CA LYS A 162 11.45 -2.31 -20.79
C LYS A 162 10.91 -2.46 -19.38
N ILE A 163 11.77 -2.15 -18.40
CA ILE A 163 11.39 -2.05 -16.99
C ILE A 163 10.43 -0.88 -16.81
N CYS A 164 9.22 -1.15 -16.32
CA CYS A 164 8.29 -0.10 -15.91
C CYS A 164 8.76 0.49 -14.58
N SER A 165 9.57 1.54 -14.65
CA SER A 165 10.05 2.24 -13.45
C SER A 165 8.98 3.10 -12.80
N SER A 166 7.85 3.38 -13.46
CA SER A 166 6.77 4.17 -12.91
C SER A 166 5.39 3.65 -13.31
N PHE A 167 4.45 3.77 -12.38
CA PHE A 167 3.07 3.35 -12.55
C PHE A 167 2.13 4.48 -12.14
N SER A 168 0.99 4.59 -12.81
CA SER A 168 -0.08 5.42 -12.28
C SER A 168 -0.57 4.80 -10.97
N SER A 169 -0.72 5.65 -9.97
CA SER A 169 -1.16 5.25 -8.62
C SER A 169 -2.07 6.30 -8.02
N LYS A 170 -2.84 7.03 -8.82
CA LYS A 170 -3.65 8.17 -8.36
C LYS A 170 -4.52 7.85 -7.15
N ALA A 171 -5.10 6.64 -7.12
CA ALA A 171 -5.93 6.20 -6.01
C ALA A 171 -5.10 5.93 -4.75
N PHE A 172 -4.10 5.05 -4.86
CA PHE A 172 -3.23 4.70 -3.73
C PHE A 172 -2.42 5.89 -3.21
N SER A 173 -1.81 6.67 -4.10
CA SER A 173 -1.14 7.92 -3.73
C SER A 173 -2.07 8.86 -2.97
N GLY A 174 -3.35 8.92 -3.36
CA GLY A 174 -4.30 9.77 -2.66
C GLY A 174 -4.55 9.33 -1.23
N VAL A 175 -4.72 8.02 -1.02
CA VAL A 175 -4.83 7.41 0.31
C VAL A 175 -3.61 7.72 1.16
N ILE A 176 -2.40 7.58 0.62
CA ILE A 176 -1.16 7.87 1.38
C ILE A 176 -1.08 9.34 1.74
N PHE A 177 -1.36 10.24 0.81
CA PHE A 177 -1.31 11.69 1.09
C PHE A 177 -2.34 12.09 2.16
N GLU A 178 -3.53 11.50 2.12
CA GLU A 178 -4.58 11.72 3.13
C GLU A 178 -4.18 11.13 4.50
N ALA A 179 -3.78 9.85 4.54
CA ALA A 179 -3.40 9.14 5.76
C ALA A 179 -2.19 9.78 6.47
N MET A 180 -1.25 10.35 5.71
CA MET A 180 -0.07 11.02 6.25
C MET A 180 -0.27 12.52 6.47
N ASN A 181 -1.46 13.06 6.16
CA ASN A 181 -1.75 14.49 6.17
C ASN A 181 -0.72 15.33 5.37
N TRP A 182 -0.27 14.80 4.23
CA TRP A 182 0.70 15.45 3.36
C TRP A 182 0.05 16.49 2.46
N LYS A 183 0.77 17.60 2.22
CA LYS A 183 0.30 18.65 1.31
C LYS A 183 0.28 18.12 -0.12
N TRP A 184 -0.87 18.29 -0.77
CA TRP A 184 -1.08 17.94 -2.18
C TRP A 184 -0.41 18.91 -3.17
N SER A 185 0.03 20.06 -2.67
CA SER A 185 0.72 21.11 -3.40
C SER A 185 2.07 21.39 -2.75
N CYS A 186 3.13 20.77 -3.28
CA CYS A 186 4.46 21.33 -3.21
C CYS A 186 4.73 21.92 -4.59
N ARG A 187 4.67 23.25 -4.69
CA ARG A 187 5.18 24.00 -5.84
C ARG A 187 6.61 24.42 -5.52
#